data_AF-A0A961WMM8-F1
#
_entry.id   AF-A0A961WMM8-F1
#
_cell.length_a   1.000
_cell.length_b   1.000
_cell.length_c   1.000
_cell.angle_alpha   90.00
_cell.angle_beta   90.00
_cell.angle_gamma   90.00
#
_symmetry.space_group_name_H-M   'P 1'
#
loop_
_entity.id
_entity.type
_entity.pdbx_description
1 polymer ?
#
loop_
_entity_poly.entity_id
_entity_poly.type
_entity_poly.pdbx_seq_one_letter_code
_entity_poly.pdbx_strand_id
1 'polypeptide(L)'
;MNDQAGATVASVNATSGGVDITSTTTGTSSSVAIASYSASVTAGSTGIADGSDTGSAASTTTSANPKRDEYVTQYNELLTQIDDLAGDASFNGVNLLAGDDLSVLFNEDGSSSLDITGVTYDSAGLGLSSVSSGGFDSDSAINTVLDDLSAGIDTLRTQASTFGSNLSVVEIRQNFTKDLINTLETGAANLTLADSNEEAANLLALQTRQQLSSTALSLASQADQNVLRLF
;
A
#
# COMPACT_ATOMS: atom_id res chain seq x y z
N MET A 1 28.91 31.17 -80.32
CA MET A 1 29.58 31.23 -79.01
C MET A 1 29.16 32.54 -78.37
N ASN A 2 28.16 32.48 -77.48
CA ASN A 2 27.68 33.65 -76.74
C ASN A 2 28.27 33.54 -75.34
N ASP A 3 29.18 34.45 -75.02
CA ASP A 3 29.86 34.57 -73.74
C ASP A 3 28.85 35.05 -72.68
N GLN A 4 28.45 34.15 -71.78
CA GLN A 4 27.62 34.44 -70.61
C GLN A 4 28.40 34.10 -69.33
N ALA A 5 29.69 34.43 -69.28
CA ALA A 5 30.45 34.41 -68.02
C ALA A 5 30.24 35.73 -67.26
N GLY A 6 29.01 36.01 -66.85
CA GLY A 6 28.73 37.07 -65.87
C GLY A 6 29.25 36.62 -64.50
N ALA A 7 30.23 37.34 -63.96
CA ALA A 7 30.87 37.01 -62.70
C ALA A 7 29.84 36.80 -61.57
N THR A 8 29.80 35.60 -60.99
CA THR A 8 29.12 35.37 -59.71
C THR A 8 29.86 36.18 -58.65
N VAL A 9 29.20 37.22 -58.11
CA VAL A 9 29.78 38.05 -57.04
C VAL A 9 29.27 37.51 -55.70
N ALA A 10 30.15 36.85 -54.97
CA ALA A 10 29.97 36.60 -53.55
C ALA A 10 30.62 37.76 -52.78
N SER A 11 29.88 38.41 -51.90
CA SER A 11 30.41 39.46 -51.03
C SER A 11 30.12 39.15 -49.56
N VAL A 12 31.08 39.43 -48.69
CA VAL A 12 30.86 39.37 -47.24
C VAL A 12 30.18 40.67 -46.81
N ASN A 13 29.00 40.56 -46.22
CA ASN A 13 28.27 41.68 -45.66
C ASN A 13 28.91 42.06 -44.33
N ALA A 14 29.68 43.15 -44.32
CA ALA A 14 30.42 43.59 -43.14
C ALA A 14 29.53 44.05 -41.97
N THR A 15 28.23 44.28 -42.21
CA THR A 15 27.29 44.76 -41.18
C THR A 15 26.54 43.63 -40.50
N SER A 16 26.18 42.56 -41.24
CA SER A 16 25.47 41.39 -40.69
C SER A 16 26.36 40.17 -40.48
N GLY A 17 27.61 40.18 -40.97
CA GLY A 17 28.52 39.04 -40.94
C GLY A 17 28.13 37.90 -41.90
N GLY A 18 27.11 38.08 -42.74
CA GLY A 18 26.63 37.09 -43.72
C GLY A 18 27.40 37.11 -45.05
N VAL A 19 27.20 36.08 -45.88
CA VAL A 19 27.69 36.03 -47.28
C VAL A 19 26.50 36.27 -48.21
N ASP A 20 26.52 37.38 -48.93
CA ASP A 20 25.50 37.73 -49.92
C ASP A 20 25.95 37.23 -51.30
N ILE A 21 25.12 36.41 -51.94
CA ILE A 21 25.36 35.89 -53.31
C ILE A 21 24.32 36.51 -54.22
N THR A 22 24.75 37.39 -55.12
CA THR A 22 23.84 38.09 -56.03
C THR A 22 24.00 37.56 -57.45
N SER A 23 22.90 37.11 -58.06
CA SER A 23 22.85 36.77 -59.48
C SER A 23 22.54 38.01 -60.31
N THR A 24 23.35 38.30 -61.33
CA THR A 24 23.14 39.45 -62.24
C THR A 24 22.32 39.08 -63.48
N THR A 25 21.91 37.82 -63.65
CA THR A 25 21.10 37.35 -64.78
C THR A 25 19.61 37.34 -64.45
N THR A 26 18.80 37.99 -65.29
CA THR A 26 17.33 37.94 -65.22
C THR A 26 16.78 36.77 -66.05
N GLY A 27 16.49 35.64 -65.40
CA GLY A 27 15.75 34.54 -66.04
C GLY A 27 16.11 33.13 -65.54
N THR A 28 15.09 32.45 -64.99
CA THR A 28 14.96 31.02 -64.63
C THR A 28 16.11 30.38 -63.84
N SER A 29 15.93 30.40 -62.52
CA SER A 29 16.62 29.63 -61.46
C SER A 29 18.12 29.84 -61.33
N SER A 30 18.52 30.70 -60.39
CA SER A 30 19.86 30.70 -59.81
C SER A 30 19.93 29.65 -58.70
N SER A 31 20.74 28.61 -58.89
CA SER A 31 21.03 27.64 -57.82
C SER A 31 22.39 27.94 -57.20
N VAL A 32 22.44 28.06 -55.87
CA VAL A 32 23.70 28.05 -55.12
C VAL A 32 23.93 26.63 -54.62
N ALA A 33 25.02 26.01 -55.03
CA ALA A 33 25.44 24.71 -54.52
C ALA A 33 26.61 24.90 -53.54
N ILE A 34 26.46 24.41 -52.31
CA ILE A 34 27.54 24.38 -51.31
C ILE A 34 28.08 22.96 -51.29
N ALA A 35 29.24 22.72 -51.92
CA ALA A 35 29.81 21.37 -52.06
C ALA A 35 30.23 20.74 -50.73
N SER A 36 30.58 21.58 -49.75
CA SER A 36 30.92 21.15 -48.39
C SER A 36 30.84 22.33 -47.44
N TYR A 37 30.29 22.13 -46.24
CA TYR A 37 30.39 23.08 -45.13
C TYR A 37 30.81 22.34 -43.86
N SER A 38 31.53 23.01 -42.98
CA SER A 38 31.86 22.51 -41.64
C SER A 38 31.48 23.58 -40.62
N ALA A 39 30.54 23.25 -39.73
CA ALA A 39 30.18 24.09 -38.61
C ALA A 39 30.52 23.36 -37.31
N SER A 40 31.30 24.00 -36.44
CA SER A 40 31.58 23.51 -35.09
C SER A 40 30.70 24.28 -34.11
N VAL A 41 29.79 23.59 -33.42
CA VAL A 41 28.98 24.18 -32.35
C VAL A 41 29.16 23.38 -31.07
N THR A 42 29.35 24.09 -29.95
CA THR A 42 29.44 23.48 -28.60
C THR A 42 28.05 23.15 -28.04
N ALA A 43 26.96 23.64 -28.66
CA ALA A 43 25.56 23.21 -28.50
C ALA A 43 24.67 23.92 -29.55
N GLY A 44 23.58 23.28 -30.01
CA GLY A 44 22.54 23.86 -30.90
C GLY A 44 22.54 23.36 -32.36
N SER A 45 21.47 23.62 -33.11
CA SER A 45 21.37 23.29 -34.54
C SER A 45 22.08 24.32 -35.41
N THR A 46 22.78 23.88 -36.45
CA THR A 46 23.47 24.79 -37.39
C THR A 46 22.53 25.46 -38.40
N GLY A 47 21.25 25.07 -38.44
CA GLY A 47 20.20 25.77 -39.18
C GLY A 47 20.32 25.74 -40.71
N ILE A 48 21.30 25.03 -41.28
CA ILE A 48 21.46 24.89 -42.73
C ILE A 48 20.89 23.54 -43.15
N ALA A 49 19.71 23.56 -43.78
CA ALA A 49 19.14 22.40 -44.45
C ALA A 49 19.87 22.17 -45.79
N ASP A 50 20.34 20.95 -46.02
CA ASP A 50 20.78 20.51 -47.36
C ASP A 50 19.57 20.59 -48.30
N GLY A 51 19.77 21.21 -49.48
CA GLY A 51 18.74 21.49 -50.49
C GLY A 51 18.13 20.27 -51.18
N SER A 52 18.24 19.07 -50.58
CA SER A 52 17.54 17.86 -51.00
C SER A 52 16.68 17.22 -49.91
N ASP A 53 16.63 17.78 -48.70
CA ASP A 53 15.90 17.20 -47.57
C ASP A 53 14.76 18.11 -47.10
N THR A 54 13.53 17.61 -47.21
CA THR A 54 12.32 18.28 -46.73
C THR A 54 12.34 18.35 -45.21
N GLY A 55 12.86 19.46 -44.65
CA GLY A 55 12.47 19.99 -43.34
C GLY A 55 12.27 18.95 -42.23
N SER A 56 13.21 18.03 -42.02
CA SER A 56 13.13 17.16 -40.86
C SER A 56 13.48 17.98 -39.61
N ALA A 57 12.57 18.00 -38.65
CA ALA A 57 12.76 18.69 -37.38
C ALA A 57 14.08 18.24 -36.73
N ALA A 58 14.78 19.20 -36.11
CA ALA A 58 15.95 18.93 -35.29
C ALA A 58 15.68 17.72 -34.38
N SER A 59 16.60 16.76 -34.42
CA SER A 59 16.69 15.56 -33.58
C SER A 59 15.68 15.53 -32.41
N THR A 60 14.70 14.61 -32.46
CA THR A 60 13.80 14.33 -31.34
C THR A 60 14.51 13.71 -30.13
N THR A 61 15.83 13.56 -30.17
CA THR A 61 16.64 13.17 -29.02
C THR A 61 16.80 14.38 -28.12
N THR A 62 15.86 14.56 -27.18
CA THR A 62 16.15 15.25 -25.93
C THR A 62 17.48 14.71 -25.40
N SER A 63 18.50 15.58 -25.29
CA SER A 63 19.77 15.17 -24.69
C SER A 63 19.48 14.59 -23.32
N ALA A 64 19.90 13.33 -23.09
CA ALA A 64 19.73 12.64 -21.82
C ALA A 64 20.19 13.57 -20.69
N ASN A 65 19.27 13.91 -19.79
CA ASN A 65 19.61 14.73 -18.64
C ASN A 65 20.18 13.80 -17.57
N PRO A 66 21.48 13.87 -17.24
CA PRO A 66 22.10 12.91 -16.32
C PRO A 66 21.46 12.92 -14.93
N LYS A 67 20.81 14.02 -14.53
CA LYS A 67 20.06 14.08 -13.27
C LYS A 67 18.74 13.32 -13.34
N ARG A 68 18.10 13.27 -14.51
CA ARG A 68 16.86 12.51 -14.71
C ARG A 68 17.13 11.00 -14.74
N ASP A 69 18.26 10.56 -15.28
CA ASP A 69 18.70 9.17 -15.17
C ASP A 69 18.99 8.76 -13.70
N GLU A 70 19.53 9.67 -12.88
CA GLU A 70 19.65 9.44 -11.44
C GLU A 70 18.28 9.27 -10.77
N TYR A 71 17.28 10.06 -11.16
CA TYR A 71 15.91 9.91 -10.65
C TYR A 71 15.23 8.62 -11.12
N VAL A 72 15.49 8.15 -12.34
CA VAL A 72 15.05 6.82 -12.79
C VAL A 72 15.61 5.74 -11.87
N THR A 73 16.91 5.83 -11.54
CA THR A 73 17.56 4.88 -10.62
C THR A 73 16.91 4.91 -9.23
N GLN A 74 16.69 6.10 -8.67
CA GLN A 74 16.04 6.26 -7.36
C GLN A 74 14.59 5.76 -7.37
N TYR A 75 13.84 6.00 -8.44
CA TYR A 75 12.47 5.52 -8.60
C TYR A 75 12.43 3.99 -8.60
N ASN A 76 13.27 3.33 -9.39
CA ASN A 76 13.33 1.87 -9.44
C ASN A 76 13.76 1.27 -8.09
N GLU A 77 14.69 1.91 -7.39
CA GLU A 77 15.08 1.49 -6.04
C GLU A 77 13.92 1.60 -5.04
N LEU A 78 13.09 2.65 -5.15
CA LEU A 78 11.88 2.78 -4.33
C LEU A 78 10.84 1.71 -4.68
N LEU A 79 10.71 1.29 -5.93
CA LEU A 79 9.85 0.16 -6.29
C LEU A 79 10.32 -1.13 -5.60
N THR A 80 11.63 -1.41 -5.60
CA THR A 80 12.18 -2.55 -4.86
C THR A 80 11.87 -2.45 -3.37
N GLN A 81 12.01 -1.26 -2.76
CA GLN A 81 11.66 -1.08 -1.34
C GLN A 81 10.17 -1.28 -1.05
N ILE A 82 9.29 -0.94 -2.00
CA ILE A 82 7.85 -1.25 -1.90
C ILE A 82 7.64 -2.76 -1.92
N ASP A 83 8.29 -3.46 -2.85
CA ASP A 83 8.19 -4.93 -2.97
C ASP A 83 8.69 -5.62 -1.70
N ASP A 84 9.85 -5.20 -1.19
CA ASP A 84 10.43 -5.73 0.05
C ASP A 84 9.51 -5.49 1.25
N LEU A 85 8.96 -4.27 1.39
CA LEU A 85 8.04 -3.95 2.48
C LEU A 85 6.75 -4.76 2.39
N ALA A 86 6.18 -4.91 1.19
CA ALA A 86 4.99 -5.73 0.97
C ALA A 86 5.28 -7.20 1.28
N GLY A 87 6.45 -7.71 0.89
CA GLY A 87 6.90 -9.08 1.17
C GLY A 87 7.13 -9.34 2.67
N ASP A 88 7.68 -8.38 3.39
CA ASP A 88 7.99 -8.47 4.82
C ASP A 88 6.76 -8.32 5.73
N ALA A 89 5.63 -7.81 5.22
CA ALA A 89 4.38 -7.56 5.96
C ALA A 89 3.60 -8.82 6.37
N SER A 90 4.31 -9.87 6.80
CA SER A 90 3.73 -11.13 7.25
C SER A 90 3.51 -11.17 8.77
N PHE A 91 2.44 -11.83 9.20
CA PHE A 91 2.19 -12.14 10.60
C PHE A 91 1.79 -13.61 10.75
N ASN A 92 2.51 -14.36 11.59
CA ASN A 92 2.30 -15.79 11.79
C ASN A 92 2.20 -16.62 10.48
N GLY A 93 2.94 -16.20 9.44
CA GLY A 93 2.97 -16.88 8.14
C GLY A 93 1.83 -16.52 7.18
N VAL A 94 1.01 -15.51 7.49
CA VAL A 94 0.01 -14.94 6.57
C VAL A 94 0.46 -13.54 6.15
N ASN A 95 0.48 -13.26 4.86
CA ASN A 95 0.75 -11.94 4.31
C ASN A 95 -0.41 -11.44 3.43
N LEU A 96 -1.24 -10.57 4.00
CA LEU A 96 -2.40 -9.99 3.32
C LEU A 96 -2.05 -9.03 2.17
N LEU A 97 -0.78 -8.63 2.03
CA LEU A 97 -0.27 -7.79 0.93
C LEU A 97 0.44 -8.60 -0.17
N ALA A 98 0.67 -9.90 0.07
CA ALA A 98 1.23 -10.84 -0.91
C ALA A 98 0.16 -11.80 -1.47
N GLY A 99 -1.12 -11.55 -1.19
CA GLY A 99 -2.24 -12.34 -1.71
C GLY A 99 -2.72 -13.49 -0.80
N ASP A 100 -2.21 -13.62 0.43
CA ASP A 100 -2.73 -14.61 1.36
C ASP A 100 -4.06 -14.13 1.98
N ASP A 101 -4.99 -15.05 2.17
CA ASP A 101 -6.26 -14.79 2.85
C ASP A 101 -6.19 -15.11 4.35
N LEU A 102 -6.98 -14.41 5.16
CA LEU A 102 -7.14 -14.67 6.60
C LEU A 102 -8.62 -14.88 6.95
N SER A 103 -8.96 -16.09 7.40
CA SER A 103 -10.27 -16.37 8.01
C SER A 103 -10.20 -16.17 9.52
N VAL A 104 -10.97 -15.22 10.04
CA VAL A 104 -11.15 -15.01 11.48
C VAL A 104 -12.42 -15.71 11.93
N LEU A 105 -12.28 -16.72 12.80
CA LEU A 105 -13.40 -17.48 13.35
C LEU A 105 -13.93 -16.78 14.60
N PHE A 106 -15.25 -16.61 14.70
CA PHE A 106 -15.91 -16.00 15.86
C PHE A 106 -16.54 -17.04 16.80
N ASN A 107 -16.57 -18.31 16.41
CA ASN A 107 -17.08 -19.41 17.20
C ASN A 107 -16.32 -20.71 16.93
N GLU A 108 -16.47 -21.66 17.85
CA GLU A 108 -15.68 -22.91 17.89
C GLU A 108 -15.99 -23.86 16.72
N ASP A 109 -17.22 -23.84 16.21
CA ASP A 109 -17.64 -24.67 15.08
C ASP A 109 -17.37 -24.00 13.70
N GLY A 110 -16.88 -22.76 13.69
CA GLY A 110 -16.55 -22.01 12.49
C GLY A 110 -17.76 -21.59 11.63
N SER A 111 -18.99 -21.72 12.12
CA SER A 111 -20.18 -21.30 11.38
C SER A 111 -20.33 -19.77 11.28
N SER A 112 -19.61 -19.02 12.11
CA SER A 112 -19.54 -17.56 12.09
C SER A 112 -18.09 -17.13 11.93
N SER A 113 -17.73 -16.60 10.76
CA SER A 113 -16.39 -16.12 10.45
C SER A 113 -16.40 -14.76 9.74
N LEU A 114 -15.23 -14.16 9.63
CA LEU A 114 -14.93 -13.07 8.71
C LEU A 114 -13.72 -13.48 7.87
N ASP A 115 -13.94 -13.62 6.57
CA ASP A 115 -12.87 -13.86 5.61
C ASP A 115 -12.32 -12.51 5.12
N ILE A 116 -11.04 -12.28 5.39
CA ILE A 116 -10.29 -11.12 4.92
C ILE A 116 -9.46 -11.58 3.73
N THR A 117 -9.88 -11.16 2.54
CA THR A 117 -9.15 -11.50 1.31
C THR A 117 -7.86 -10.69 1.22
N GLY A 118 -6.76 -11.38 0.93
CA GLY A 118 -5.49 -10.78 0.60
C GLY A 118 -5.54 -10.04 -0.73
N VAL A 119 -4.61 -9.13 -0.89
CA VAL A 119 -4.34 -8.40 -2.13
C VAL A 119 -2.86 -8.53 -2.43
N THR A 120 -2.47 -8.41 -3.70
CA THR A 120 -1.06 -8.36 -4.10
C THR A 120 -0.72 -6.90 -4.39
N TYR A 121 -0.07 -6.23 -3.45
CA TYR A 121 0.31 -4.81 -3.56
C TYR A 121 1.84 -4.62 -3.49
N ASP A 122 2.54 -5.46 -4.26
CA ASP A 122 3.87 -5.11 -4.76
C ASP A 122 3.75 -3.97 -5.80
N SER A 123 4.89 -3.45 -6.25
CA SER A 123 4.98 -2.41 -7.26
C SER A 123 4.14 -2.76 -8.50
N ALA A 124 4.24 -3.98 -9.01
CA ALA A 124 3.48 -4.46 -10.16
C ALA A 124 1.97 -4.51 -9.91
N GLY A 125 1.54 -5.00 -8.74
CA GLY A 125 0.14 -5.08 -8.32
C GLY A 125 -0.50 -3.71 -8.08
N LEU A 126 0.31 -2.70 -7.76
CA LEU A 126 -0.10 -1.30 -7.72
C LEU A 126 -0.07 -0.60 -9.08
N GLY A 127 0.28 -1.33 -10.15
CA GLY A 127 0.39 -0.79 -11.51
C GLY A 127 1.65 0.03 -11.76
N LEU A 128 2.63 0.00 -10.85
CA LEU A 128 3.90 0.69 -10.98
C LEU A 128 4.89 -0.20 -11.72
N SER A 129 5.51 0.33 -12.77
CA SER A 129 6.48 -0.40 -13.60
C SER A 129 7.83 0.29 -13.57
N SER A 130 8.90 -0.50 -13.50
CA SER A 130 10.26 0.03 -13.58
C SER A 130 10.48 0.82 -14.87
N VAL A 131 11.21 1.91 -14.78
CA VAL A 131 11.51 2.80 -15.91
C VAL A 131 12.95 2.57 -16.38
N SER A 132 13.17 2.48 -17.70
CA SER A 132 14.52 2.38 -18.26
C SER A 132 15.25 3.72 -18.28
N SER A 133 16.58 3.73 -18.42
CA SER A 133 17.34 4.97 -18.67
C SER A 133 16.78 5.72 -19.89
N GLY A 134 16.72 7.04 -19.80
CA GLY A 134 16.03 7.92 -20.75
C GLY A 134 14.49 7.93 -20.63
N GLY A 135 13.90 7.09 -19.79
CA GLY A 135 12.44 7.03 -19.60
C GLY A 135 11.85 8.30 -18.98
N PHE A 136 12.67 9.16 -18.37
CA PHE A 136 12.29 10.48 -17.87
C PHE A 136 12.75 11.65 -18.77
N ASP A 137 13.19 11.39 -20.00
CA ASP A 137 13.70 12.46 -20.88
C ASP A 137 12.61 13.45 -21.35
N SER A 138 11.34 13.04 -21.29
CA SER A 138 10.19 13.90 -21.58
C SER A 138 9.33 14.14 -20.34
N ASP A 139 8.81 15.37 -20.22
CA ASP A 139 7.87 15.71 -19.14
C ASP A 139 6.57 14.91 -19.24
N SER A 140 6.17 14.50 -20.46
CA SER A 140 5.01 13.64 -20.67
C SER A 140 5.17 12.28 -19.99
N ALA A 141 6.34 11.65 -20.12
CA ALA A 141 6.60 10.35 -19.51
C ALA A 141 6.61 10.43 -17.97
N ILE A 142 7.15 11.53 -17.42
CA ILE A 142 7.13 11.78 -15.98
C ILE A 142 5.69 11.98 -15.47
N ASN A 143 4.87 12.72 -16.21
CA ASN A 143 3.47 12.92 -15.83
C ASN A 143 2.69 11.60 -15.81
N THR A 144 2.95 10.69 -16.77
CA THR A 144 2.36 9.34 -16.74
C THR A 144 2.72 8.59 -15.47
N VAL A 145 4.00 8.57 -15.08
CA VAL A 145 4.44 7.91 -13.84
C VAL A 145 3.83 8.58 -12.60
N LEU A 146 3.64 9.91 -12.61
CA LEU A 146 2.98 10.61 -11.52
C LEU A 146 1.49 10.25 -11.40
N ASP A 147 0.81 10.08 -12.53
CA ASP A 147 -0.58 9.61 -12.57
C ASP A 147 -0.69 8.18 -12.04
N ASP A 148 0.20 7.29 -12.45
CA ASP A 148 0.27 5.90 -11.95
C ASP A 148 0.54 5.85 -10.43
N LEU A 149 1.47 6.67 -9.93
CA LEU A 149 1.72 6.81 -8.49
C LEU A 149 0.48 7.31 -7.73
N SER A 150 -0.24 8.28 -8.29
CA SER A 150 -1.45 8.82 -7.68
C SER A 150 -2.55 7.76 -7.59
N ALA A 151 -2.75 6.98 -8.65
CA ALA A 151 -3.68 5.87 -8.68
C ALA A 151 -3.29 4.75 -7.69
N GLY A 152 -2.00 4.43 -7.58
CA GLY A 152 -1.48 3.47 -6.60
C GLY A 152 -1.75 3.91 -5.16
N ILE A 153 -1.52 5.19 -4.85
CA ILE A 153 -1.83 5.76 -3.52
C ILE A 153 -3.32 5.67 -3.20
N ASP A 154 -4.20 5.98 -4.15
CA ASP A 154 -5.65 5.92 -3.93
C ASP A 154 -6.15 4.48 -3.73
N THR A 155 -5.52 3.52 -4.43
CA THR A 155 -5.75 2.08 -4.22
C THR A 155 -5.36 1.66 -2.80
N LEU A 156 -4.16 2.04 -2.34
CA LEU A 156 -3.69 1.76 -0.97
C LEU A 156 -4.61 2.37 0.09
N ARG A 157 -5.08 3.61 -0.10
CA ARG A 157 -6.02 4.27 0.82
C ARG A 157 -7.36 3.56 0.89
N THR A 158 -7.88 3.12 -0.24
CA THR A 158 -9.13 2.36 -0.32
C THR A 158 -8.99 1.03 0.43
N GLN A 159 -7.89 0.31 0.21
CA GLN A 159 -7.64 -0.94 0.93
C GLN A 159 -7.47 -0.73 2.44
N ALA A 160 -6.72 0.31 2.85
CA ALA A 160 -6.56 0.63 4.27
C ALA A 160 -7.91 0.91 4.94
N SER A 161 -8.85 1.54 4.23
CA SER A 161 -10.23 1.73 4.73
C SER A 161 -11.00 0.41 4.86
N THR A 162 -10.85 -0.51 3.90
CA THR A 162 -11.42 -1.86 3.96
C THR A 162 -10.86 -2.64 5.14
N PHE A 163 -9.54 -2.67 5.32
CA PHE A 163 -8.91 -3.33 6.46
C PHE A 163 -9.28 -2.70 7.81
N GLY A 164 -9.42 -1.37 7.88
CA GLY A 164 -9.92 -0.69 9.08
C GLY A 164 -11.36 -1.06 9.42
N SER A 165 -12.21 -1.26 8.41
CA SER A 165 -13.59 -1.73 8.60
C SER A 165 -13.61 -3.18 9.10
N ASN A 166 -12.80 -4.07 8.52
CA ASN A 166 -12.64 -5.44 9.00
C ASN A 166 -12.12 -5.50 10.44
N LEU A 167 -11.12 -4.68 10.79
CA LEU A 167 -10.61 -4.57 12.15
C LEU A 167 -11.71 -4.15 13.13
N SER A 168 -12.53 -3.16 12.76
CA SER A 168 -13.66 -2.72 13.59
C SER A 168 -14.64 -3.86 13.88
N VAL A 169 -14.93 -4.70 12.87
CA VAL A 169 -15.79 -5.88 13.06
C VAL A 169 -15.16 -6.87 14.03
N VAL A 170 -13.86 -7.15 13.89
CA VAL A 170 -13.13 -8.06 14.78
C VAL A 170 -13.11 -7.53 16.22
N GLU A 171 -12.86 -6.24 16.42
CA GLU A 171 -12.86 -5.61 17.75
C GLU A 171 -14.24 -5.66 18.41
N ILE A 172 -15.31 -5.36 17.66
CA ILE A 172 -16.69 -5.44 18.16
C ILE A 172 -17.01 -6.88 18.60
N ARG A 173 -16.68 -7.88 17.77
CA ARG A 173 -16.89 -9.30 18.09
C ARG A 173 -16.07 -9.74 19.29
N GLN A 174 -14.83 -9.29 19.39
CA GLN A 174 -13.97 -9.57 20.53
C GLN A 174 -14.57 -9.02 21.83
N ASN A 175 -15.05 -7.78 21.82
CA ASN A 175 -15.66 -7.15 22.99
C ASN A 175 -16.97 -7.85 23.39
N PHE A 176 -17.86 -8.11 22.42
CA PHE A 176 -19.08 -8.87 22.66
C PHE A 176 -18.79 -10.23 23.31
N THR A 177 -17.78 -10.95 22.81
CA THR A 177 -17.42 -12.26 23.35
C THR A 177 -16.89 -12.16 24.77
N LYS A 178 -16.06 -11.15 25.08
CA LYS A 178 -15.60 -10.89 26.45
C LYS A 178 -16.76 -10.57 27.39
N ASP A 179 -17.69 -9.72 26.97
CA ASP A 179 -18.85 -9.34 27.77
C ASP A 179 -19.79 -10.54 28.01
N LEU A 180 -19.98 -11.37 26.98
CA LEU A 180 -20.73 -12.62 27.08
C LEU A 180 -20.06 -13.58 28.08
N ILE A 181 -18.73 -13.77 28.00
CA ILE A 181 -17.98 -14.61 28.95
C ILE A 181 -18.16 -14.10 30.38
N ASN A 182 -17.98 -12.80 30.63
CA ASN A 182 -18.14 -12.22 31.97
C ASN A 182 -19.56 -12.40 32.51
N THR A 183 -20.57 -12.25 31.65
CA THR A 183 -21.98 -12.46 32.01
C THR A 183 -22.25 -13.93 32.36
N LEU A 184 -21.75 -14.86 31.54
CA LEU A 184 -21.90 -16.29 31.76
C LEU A 184 -21.15 -16.77 33.01
N GLU A 185 -19.95 -16.23 33.28
CA GLU A 185 -19.18 -16.51 34.49
C GLU A 185 -19.94 -16.06 35.74
N THR A 186 -20.49 -14.83 35.72
CA THR A 186 -21.32 -14.32 36.82
C THR A 186 -22.61 -15.12 36.99
N GLY A 187 -23.26 -15.50 35.89
CA GLY A 187 -24.48 -16.32 35.91
C GLY A 187 -24.22 -17.71 36.48
N ALA A 188 -23.13 -18.36 36.06
CA ALA A 188 -22.69 -19.65 36.58
C ALA A 188 -22.34 -19.54 38.07
N ALA A 189 -21.65 -18.48 38.47
CA ALA A 189 -21.35 -18.19 39.86
C ALA A 189 -22.64 -18.08 40.69
N ASN A 190 -23.64 -17.30 40.25
CA ASN A 190 -24.90 -17.17 40.97
C ASN A 190 -25.71 -18.49 41.07
N LEU A 191 -25.59 -19.40 40.10
CA LEU A 191 -26.25 -20.71 40.13
C LEU A 191 -25.51 -21.74 40.98
N THR A 192 -24.22 -21.54 41.25
CA THR A 192 -23.36 -22.53 41.92
C THR A 192 -22.90 -22.10 43.30
N LEU A 193 -22.77 -20.79 43.56
CA LEU A 193 -22.49 -20.26 44.88
C LEU A 193 -23.72 -20.41 45.76
N ALA A 194 -23.52 -21.06 46.90
CA ALA A 194 -24.50 -21.06 47.97
C ALA A 194 -24.45 -19.72 48.74
N ASP A 195 -25.61 -19.30 49.26
CA ASP A 195 -25.66 -18.13 50.14
C ASP A 195 -25.07 -18.51 51.51
N SER A 196 -23.89 -17.98 51.81
CA SER A 196 -23.18 -18.23 53.07
C SER A 196 -24.03 -17.90 54.32
N ASN A 197 -24.95 -16.94 54.23
CA ASN A 197 -25.83 -16.62 55.36
C ASN A 197 -26.90 -17.69 55.56
N GLU A 198 -27.49 -18.19 54.46
CA GLU A 198 -28.47 -19.28 54.51
C GLU A 198 -27.83 -20.60 54.91
N GLU A 199 -26.64 -20.92 54.39
CA GLU A 199 -25.86 -22.07 54.83
C GLU A 199 -25.45 -21.95 56.31
N ALA A 200 -25.03 -20.77 56.78
CA ALA A 200 -24.68 -20.54 58.18
C ALA A 200 -25.91 -20.67 59.11
N ALA A 201 -27.06 -20.16 58.70
CA ALA A 201 -28.31 -20.30 59.45
C ALA A 201 -28.78 -21.76 59.50
N ASN A 202 -28.70 -22.49 58.38
CA ASN A 202 -29.00 -23.92 58.33
C ASN A 202 -28.04 -24.74 59.18
N LEU A 203 -26.74 -24.43 59.13
CA LEU A 203 -25.72 -25.08 59.93
C LEU A 203 -25.95 -24.85 61.43
N LEU A 204 -26.28 -23.62 61.83
CA LEU A 204 -26.63 -23.30 63.21
C LEU A 204 -27.89 -24.06 63.66
N ALA A 205 -28.95 -24.03 62.85
CA ALA A 205 -30.19 -24.76 63.12
C ALA A 205 -29.94 -26.27 63.25
N LEU A 206 -29.09 -26.84 62.38
CA LEU A 206 -28.69 -28.23 62.43
C LEU A 206 -27.88 -28.56 63.69
N GLN A 207 -26.93 -27.71 64.08
CA GLN A 207 -26.18 -27.86 65.33
C GLN A 207 -27.12 -27.83 66.55
N THR A 208 -28.09 -26.91 66.59
CA THR A 208 -29.11 -26.86 67.65
C THR A 208 -29.96 -28.12 67.67
N ARG A 209 -30.41 -28.62 66.52
CA ARG A 209 -31.16 -29.89 66.42
C ARG A 209 -30.32 -31.08 66.90
N GLN A 210 -29.04 -31.14 66.59
CA GLN A 210 -28.14 -32.20 67.06
C GLN A 210 -27.94 -32.15 68.58
N GLN A 211 -27.76 -30.95 69.15
CA GLN A 211 -27.69 -30.76 70.60
C GLN A 211 -28.97 -31.21 71.30
N LEU A 212 -30.14 -30.81 70.78
CA LEU A 212 -31.45 -31.25 71.29
C LEU A 212 -31.68 -32.75 71.15
N SER A 213 -31.21 -33.36 70.05
CA SER A 213 -31.31 -34.82 69.86
C SER A 213 -30.42 -35.58 70.84
N SER A 214 -29.22 -35.07 71.12
CA SER A 214 -28.30 -35.66 72.10
C SER A 214 -28.84 -35.53 73.53
N THR A 215 -29.39 -34.37 73.91
CA THR A 215 -30.03 -34.19 75.22
C THR A 215 -31.30 -35.03 75.36
N ALA A 216 -32.13 -35.11 74.32
CA ALA A 216 -33.31 -35.96 74.30
C ALA A 216 -32.93 -37.46 74.41
N LEU A 217 -31.88 -37.91 73.75
CA LEU A 217 -31.37 -39.29 73.87
C LEU A 217 -30.81 -39.57 75.26
N SER A 218 -30.05 -38.63 75.83
CA SER A 218 -29.55 -38.73 77.21
C SER A 218 -30.72 -38.82 78.20
N LEU A 219 -31.73 -37.96 78.06
CA LEU A 219 -32.95 -37.99 78.88
C LEU A 219 -33.74 -39.30 78.71
N ALA A 220 -33.86 -39.82 77.48
CA ALA A 220 -34.50 -41.11 77.22
C ALA A 220 -33.73 -42.26 77.90
N SER A 221 -32.40 -42.29 77.76
CA SER A 221 -31.57 -43.30 78.43
C SER A 221 -31.62 -43.23 79.96
N GLN A 222 -31.73 -42.02 80.53
CA GLN A 222 -31.93 -41.82 81.97
C GLN A 222 -33.33 -42.27 82.41
N ALA A 223 -34.36 -42.00 81.59
CA ALA A 223 -35.72 -42.47 81.85
C ALA A 223 -35.78 -44.01 81.84
N ASP A 224 -35.16 -44.68 80.87
CA ASP A 224 -35.10 -46.14 80.79
C ASP A 224 -34.33 -46.75 81.98
N GLN A 225 -33.23 -46.12 82.42
CA GLN A 225 -32.49 -46.55 83.62
C GLN A 225 -33.27 -46.33 84.93
N ASN A 226 -34.04 -45.24 85.03
CA ASN A 226 -34.91 -44.98 86.18
C ASN A 226 -36.06 -45.99 86.27
N VAL A 227 -36.60 -46.44 85.14
CA VAL A 227 -37.57 -47.54 85.09
C VAL A 227 -36.93 -48.86 85.57
N LEU A 228 -35.67 -49.13 85.20
CA LEU A 228 -34.94 -50.32 85.62
C LEU A 228 -34.56 -50.33 87.12
N ARG A 229 -34.40 -49.16 87.77
CA ARG A 229 -34.19 -49.04 89.23
C ARG A 229 -35.46 -49.30 90.05
N LEU A 230 -36.63 -49.30 89.43
CA LEU A 230 -37.92 -49.47 90.10
C LEU A 230 -38.37 -50.94 90.20
N PHE A 231 -37.62 -51.86 89.61
CA PHE A 231 -37.81 -53.31 89.67
C PHE A 231 -36.60 -53.97 90.34
#